data_AF-H1VUL4-F1
#
_entry.id   AF-H1VUL4-F1
#
_cell.length_a   1.000
_cell.length_b   1.000
_cell.length_c   1.000
_cell.angle_alpha   90.00
_cell.angle_beta   90.00
_cell.angle_gamma   90.00
#
_symmetry.space_group_name_H-M   'P 1'
#
loop_
_entity.id
_entity.type
_entity.pdbx_description
1 polymer ?
#
loop_
_entity_poly.entity_id
_entity_poly.type
_entity_poly.pdbx_seq_one_letter_code
_entity_poly.pdbx_strand_id
1 'polypeptide(L)' 'MALPPIVTATLQSAVLSGTSNLLAQALTAYQTDSQLVIDWVPVFQFVIYTIVSTPPNFMWQGFLEETFPAYLVSPTKNA' A
#
# COMPACT_ATOMS: atom_id res chain seq x y z
N MET A 1 21.55 -6.53 -4.49
CA MET A 1 20.88 -5.53 -5.35
C MET A 1 19.64 -5.08 -4.59
N ALA A 2 19.54 -3.79 -4.25
CA ALA A 2 18.36 -3.26 -3.57
C ALA A 2 17.17 -3.29 -4.54
N LEU A 3 16.02 -3.76 -4.08
CA LEU A 3 14.79 -3.71 -4.86
C LEU A 3 14.41 -2.24 -5.14
N PRO A 4 13.79 -1.93 -6.29
CA PRO A 4 13.28 -0.59 -6.56
C PRO A 4 12.34 -0.14 -5.41
N PRO A 5 12.39 1.13 -4.97
CA PRO A 5 11.56 1.63 -3.86
C PRO A 5 10.05 1.35 -4.04
N ILE A 6 9.60 1.36 -5.29
CA ILE A 6 8.22 1.05 -5.68
C ILE A 6 7.84 -0.41 -5.39
N VAL A 7 8.78 -1.35 -5.55
CA VAL A 7 8.59 -2.78 -5.27
C VAL A 7 8.53 -3.01 -3.77
N THR A 8 9.39 -2.34 -3.00
CA THR A 8 9.35 -2.43 -1.53
C THR A 8 8.07 -1.84 -0.96
N ALA A 9 7.60 -0.68 -1.47
CA ALA A 9 6.36 -0.05 -1.03
C ALA A 9 5.12 -0.89 -1.40
N THR A 10 5.12 -1.48 -2.59
CA THR A 10 4.05 -2.38 -3.04
C THR A 10 3.98 -3.64 -2.19
N LEU A 11 5.13 -4.25 -1.88
CA LEU A 11 5.19 -5.44 -1.04
C LEU A 11 4.72 -5.14 0.40
N GLN A 12 5.19 -4.04 0.98
CA GLN A 12 4.74 -3.62 2.31
C GLN A 12 3.23 -3.35 2.34
N SER A 13 2.70 -2.65 1.34
CA SER A 13 1.27 -2.36 1.25
C SER A 13 0.44 -3.64 1.04
N ALA A 14 0.91 -4.57 0.22
CA ALA A 14 0.25 -5.85 0.00
C ALA A 14 0.20 -6.71 1.29
N VAL A 15 1.30 -6.76 2.06
CA VAL A 15 1.34 -7.45 3.35
C VAL A 15 0.39 -6.79 4.36
N LEU A 16 0.37 -5.45 4.42
CA LEU A 16 -0.52 -4.73 5.31
C LEU A 16 -2.00 -4.95 4.93
N SER A 17 -2.30 -4.93 3.64
CA SER A 17 -3.64 -5.18 3.09
C SER A 17 -4.14 -6.60 3.41
N GLY A 18 -3.30 -7.61 3.19
CA GLY A 18 -3.62 -9.00 3.52
C GLY A 18 -3.82 -9.24 5.02
N THR A 19 -2.92 -8.71 5.86
CA THR A 19 -3.04 -8.83 7.32
C THR A 19 -4.27 -8.09 7.86
N SER A 20 -4.59 -6.92 7.32
CA SER A 20 -5.81 -6.17 7.69
C SER A 20 -7.08 -6.94 7.34
N ASN A 21 -7.14 -7.59 6.18
CA ASN A 21 -8.29 -8.42 5.79
C ASN A 21 -8.49 -9.63 6.72
N LEU A 22 -7.40 -10.32 7.06
CA LEU A 22 -7.45 -11.44 8.00
C LEU A 22 -7.91 -10.99 9.39
N LEU A 23 -7.41 -9.84 9.87
CA LEU A 23 -7.82 -9.28 11.14
C LEU A 23 -9.31 -8.88 11.14
N ALA A 24 -9.79 -8.30 10.04
CA ALA A 24 -11.19 -7.95 9.87
C ALA A 24 -12.10 -9.19 9.95
N GLN A 25 -11.75 -10.26 9.23
CA GLN A 25 -12.50 -11.52 9.28
C GLN A 25 -12.48 -12.16 10.68
N ALA A 26 -11.34 -12.10 11.39
CA ALA A 26 -11.23 -12.59 12.76
C ALA A 26 -12.11 -11.79 13.74
N LEU A 27 -12.12 -10.45 13.64
CA LEU A 27 -12.97 -9.59 14.46
C LEU A 27 -14.45 -9.79 14.16
N THR A 28 -14.83 -9.97 12.90
CA THR A 28 -16.21 -10.26 12.50
C THR A 28 -16.67 -11.62 13.04
N ALA A 29 -15.83 -12.65 12.96
CA ALA A 29 -16.13 -13.97 13.53
C ALA A 29 -16.31 -13.88 15.06
N TYR A 30 -15.46 -13.10 15.74
CA TYR A 30 -15.57 -12.86 17.18
C TYR A 30 -16.85 -12.10 17.57
N GLN A 31 -17.25 -11.07 16.82
CA GLN A 31 -18.49 -10.33 17.10
C GLN A 31 -19.77 -11.12 16.81
N THR A 32 -19.72 -12.07 15.88
CA THR A 32 -20.90 -12.82 15.40
C THR A 32 -21.04 -14.19 16.07
N ASP A 33 -20.21 -14.50 17.09
CA ASP A 33 -20.17 -15.81 17.77
C ASP A 33 -20.11 -17.00 16.79
N SER A 34 -19.47 -16.78 15.65
CA SER A 34 -19.45 -17.71 14.51
C SER A 34 -18.10 -18.39 14.39
N GLN A 35 -18.08 -19.60 13.80
CA GLN A 35 -16.81 -20.28 13.53
C GLN A 35 -15.91 -19.41 12.65
N LEU A 36 -14.63 -19.32 13.02
CA LEU A 36 -13.63 -18.55 12.29
C LEU A 36 -13.31 -19.25 10.97
N VAL A 37 -14.12 -18.96 9.95
CA VAL A 37 -13.92 -19.41 8.58
C VAL A 37 -13.24 -18.28 7.81
N ILE A 38 -11.96 -18.47 7.49
CA ILE A 38 -11.22 -17.51 6.68
C ILE A 38 -11.66 -17.69 5.23
N ASP A 39 -12.30 -16.66 4.67
CA ASP A 39 -12.55 -16.54 3.25
C ASP A 39 -11.28 -15.99 2.58
N TRP A 40 -10.62 -16.85 1.80
CA TRP A 40 -9.40 -16.51 1.07
C TRP A 40 -9.66 -15.64 -0.16
N VAL A 41 -10.88 -15.64 -0.69
CA VAL A 41 -11.24 -14.85 -1.88
C VAL A 41 -11.00 -13.34 -1.64
N PRO A 42 -11.56 -12.70 -0.59
CA PRO A 42 -11.32 -11.29 -0.32
C PRO A 42 -9.86 -11.00 0.04
N VAL A 43 -9.14 -11.91 0.70
CA VAL A 43 -7.71 -11.75 1.01
C VAL A 43 -6.89 -11.62 -0.27
N PHE A 44 -7.07 -12.52 -1.24
CA PHE A 44 -6.38 -12.45 -2.52
C PHE A 44 -6.81 -11.24 -3.35
N GLN A 45 -8.10 -10.91 -3.36
CA GLN A 45 -8.62 -9.77 -4.10
C GLN A 45 -8.00 -8.46 -3.59
N PHE A 46 -7.90 -8.28 -2.27
CA PHE A 46 -7.26 -7.11 -1.67
C PHE A 46 -5.76 -7.06 -1.96
N VAL A 47 -5.05 -8.18 -1.84
CA VAL A 47 -3.61 -8.25 -2.13
C VAL A 47 -3.33 -7.91 -3.60
N ILE A 48 -4.06 -8.52 -4.54
CA ILE A 48 -3.89 -8.26 -5.98
C ILE A 48 -4.24 -6.82 -6.31
N TYR A 49 -5.36 -6.30 -5.78
CA TYR A 49 -5.73 -4.91 -5.96
C TYR A 49 -4.66 -3.95 -5.46
N THR A 50 -4.08 -4.21 -4.28
CA THR A 50 -2.98 -3.41 -3.74
C THR A 50 -1.74 -3.50 -4.64
N ILE A 51 -1.37 -4.69 -5.11
CA ILE A 51 -0.22 -4.86 -6.02
C ILE A 51 -0.39 -4.09 -7.33
N VAL A 52 -1.61 -4.07 -7.88
CA VAL A 52 -1.90 -3.39 -9.15
C VAL A 52 -2.03 -1.87 -8.97
N SER A 53 -2.61 -1.41 -7.85
CA SER A 53 -2.87 0.02 -7.62
C SER A 53 -1.68 0.80 -7.05
N THR A 54 -0.78 0.14 -6.30
CA THR A 54 0.34 0.84 -5.65
C THR A 54 1.36 1.44 -6.64
N PRO A 55 1.77 0.74 -7.72
CA PRO A 55 2.73 1.32 -8.67
C PRO A 55 2.21 2.56 -9.42
N PRO A 56 0.99 2.56 -9.99
CA PRO A 56 0.39 3.77 -10.56
C PRO A 56 0.27 4.92 -9.55
N ASN A 57 -0.12 4.63 -8.30
CA ASN A 57 -0.21 5.64 -7.25
C ASN A 57 1.16 6.26 -6.94
N PHE A 58 2.22 5.45 -6.90
CA PHE A 58 3.58 5.95 -6.67
C PHE A 58 4.08 6.82 -7.82
N MET A 59 3.82 6.42 -9.06
CA MET A 59 4.17 7.22 -10.25
C MET A 59 3.40 8.55 -10.27
N TRP A 60 2.11 8.50 -9.94
CA TRP A 60 1.27 9.68 -9.84
C TRP A 60 1.76 10.63 -8.75
N GLN A 61 2.17 10.11 -7.59
CA GLN A 61 2.77 10.89 -6.52
C GLN A 61 4.05 11.61 -7.00
N GLY A 62 4.94 10.90 -7.71
CA GLY A 62 6.14 11.52 -8.28
C GLY A 62 5.82 12.63 -9.29
N PHE A 63 4.83 12.41 -10.17
CA PHE A 63 4.38 13.44 -11.11
C PHE A 63 3.83 14.69 -10.41
N LEU A 64 3.06 14.51 -9.33
CA LEU A 64 2.56 15.64 -8.54
C LEU A 64 3.68 16.37 -7.80
N GLU A 65 4.65 15.65 -7.26
CA GLU A 65 5.83 16.23 -6.62
C GLU A 65 6.67 17.07 -7.60
N GLU A 66 6.76 16.66 -8.87
CA GLU A 66 7.43 17.42 -9.94
C GLU A 66 6.59 18.63 -10.42
N THR A 67 5.27 18.47 -10.54
CA THR A 67 4.38 19.50 -11.08
C THR A 67 4.07 20.61 -10.07
N PHE A 68 4.00 20.26 -8.77
CA PHE A 68 3.65 21.17 -7.68
C PHE A 68 4.67 21.07 -6.53
N PRO A 69 5.91 21.55 -6.73
CA PRO A 69 6.93 21.49 -5.69
C PRO A 69 6.52 22.37 -4.49
N ALA A 70 6.36 21.76 -3.32
CA ALA A 70 6.02 22.45 -2.07
C ALA A 70 7.16 23.34 -1.54
N TYR A 71 8.39 23.11 -2.00
CA TYR A 71 9.57 23.89 -1.66
C TYR A 71 10.24 24.37 -2.94
N LEU A 72 10.51 25.68 -3.03
CA LEU A 72 11.51 26.17 -3.96
C LEU A 72 12.84 25.54 -3.56
N VAL A 73 13.56 24.93 -4.51
CA VAL A 73 14.97 24.56 -4.29
C VAL A 73 15.68 25.80 -3.74
N SER A 74 16.00 25.78 -2.45
CA SER A 74 16.80 26.85 -1.85
C SER A 74 18.02 27.03 -2.74
N PRO A 75 18.41 28.27 -3.08
CA PRO A 75 19.63 28.49 -3.83
C PRO A 75 20.73 27.78 -3.06
N THR A 76 21.35 26.78 -3.69
CA THR A 76 22.56 26.20 -3.13
C THR A 76 23.53 27.37 -3.02
N LYS A 77 23.97 27.69 -1.80
CA LYS A 77 25.00 28.71 -1.55
C LYS A 77 26.24 28.32 -2.34
N ASN A 78 26.36 28.85 -3.55
CA ASN A 78 27.54 28.85 -4.41
C ASN A 78 27.41 30.03 -5.37
N ALA A 79 27.68 31.23 -4.84
CA ALA A 79 28.13 32.41 -5.57
C ALA A 79 28.83 33.34 -4.58
#